data_AF-A0AAX0QT42-F1
#
_entry.id   AF-A0AAX0QT42-F1
#
_cell.length_a   1.000
_cell.length_b   1.000
_cell.length_c   1.000
_cell.angle_alpha   90.00
_cell.angle_beta   90.00
_cell.angle_gamma   90.00
#
_symmetry.space_group_name_H-M   'P 1'
#
loop_
_entity.id
_entity.type
_entity.pdbx_description
1 polymer ?
#
loop_
_entity_poly.entity_id
_entity_poly.type
_entity_poly.pdbx_seq_one_letter_code
_entity_poly.pdbx_strand_id
1 'polypeptide(L)'
;MNNKFKAFKEVITLLKNQDTSKSINKIASEMERKYRVPSGITHSFLNRELDDNFFDTTDIRLISLFILESFKILGHEDSIQEYLTAGEINEAKQFDFHAFLEQDKITFPYDFQPVVKVNNVYSTKISVKQIAEFVDSKVINYNFDIQRESKLEKRIGKIIRKPMLNQKNISEMEKLLLEDGLKESTLFFNAAPMTSVSGDELIYDPESYTLTITEGTRLDVIDGFHRVLAAQNAYRENPTINFEFNVVFSNFTTAEAIKWQAQHSKATPWSKNRVAELQQESGGAKVVKAIKDKDVVFEGVIKTTSSTTGGGSIAFSELSKYIDELFTVETRRDQVSTAQEVSEVILAYLDLREINKTFNTRAYIYAFLKNYVESGLTIKEFLNETHKVANYLKDNEVNFRIEVANQSVKKVQIEATNNIKTLFEKARVE
;
A
#
# COMPACT_ATOMS: atom_id res chain seq x y z
N MET A 1 -6.19 -2.55 43.33
CA MET A 1 -4.97 -2.13 42.61
C MET A 1 -3.68 -2.41 43.38
N ASN A 2 -3.54 -1.96 44.63
CA ASN A 2 -2.26 -1.97 45.36
C ASN A 2 -1.59 -3.36 45.51
N ASN A 3 -2.36 -4.44 45.67
CA ASN A 3 -1.81 -5.80 45.84
C ASN A 3 -1.28 -6.41 44.53
N LYS A 4 -1.96 -6.18 43.38
CA LYS A 4 -1.51 -6.69 42.06
C LYS A 4 -0.26 -5.96 41.58
N PHE A 5 -0.17 -4.66 41.86
CA PHE A 5 1.04 -3.86 41.63
C PHE A 5 2.25 -4.44 42.36
N LYS A 6 2.08 -4.75 43.65
CA LYS A 6 3.11 -5.37 44.48
C LYS A 6 3.52 -6.75 43.94
N ALA A 7 2.55 -7.59 43.60
CA ALA A 7 2.79 -8.92 43.03
C ALA A 7 3.55 -8.85 41.69
N PHE A 8 3.15 -7.93 40.81
CA PHE A 8 3.80 -7.74 39.52
C PHE A 8 5.25 -7.28 39.70
N LYS A 9 5.51 -6.32 40.59
CA LYS A 9 6.87 -5.88 40.92
C LYS A 9 7.71 -7.03 41.46
N GLU A 10 7.16 -7.84 42.36
CA GLU A 10 7.82 -9.03 42.91
C GLU A 10 8.19 -10.04 41.80
N VAL A 11 7.24 -10.35 40.91
CA VAL A 11 7.48 -11.21 39.74
C VAL A 11 8.61 -10.67 38.87
N ILE A 12 8.58 -9.37 38.54
CA ILE A 12 9.61 -8.75 37.69
C ILE A 12 10.99 -8.80 38.37
N THR A 13 11.05 -8.55 39.68
CA THR A 13 12.30 -8.65 40.45
C THR A 13 12.83 -10.08 40.48
N LEU A 14 11.97 -11.08 40.73
CA LEU A 14 12.35 -12.50 40.72
C LEU A 14 12.86 -12.93 39.34
N LEU A 15 12.17 -12.52 38.28
CA LEU A 15 12.58 -12.82 36.91
C LEU A 15 13.93 -12.20 36.59
N LYS A 16 14.17 -10.92 36.92
CA LYS A 16 15.46 -10.24 36.68
C LYS A 16 16.65 -10.87 37.42
N ASN A 17 16.41 -11.55 38.54
CA ASN A 17 17.43 -12.16 39.38
C ASN A 17 17.81 -13.61 38.99
N GLN A 18 17.14 -14.22 38.00
CA GLN A 18 17.46 -15.57 37.49
C GLN A 18 18.02 -15.53 36.06
N ASP A 19 18.55 -16.67 35.58
CA ASP A 19 18.93 -16.86 34.18
C ASP A 19 17.68 -16.75 33.27
N THR A 20 17.46 -15.53 32.80
CA THR A 20 16.16 -14.92 32.52
C THR A 20 15.49 -15.52 31.29
N SER A 21 16.30 -15.89 30.30
CA SER A 21 15.82 -16.23 28.96
C SER A 21 14.91 -17.46 28.94
N LYS A 22 15.21 -18.50 29.73
CA LYS A 22 14.47 -19.76 29.71
C LYS A 22 13.10 -19.66 30.37
N SER A 23 13.03 -19.04 31.54
CA SER A 23 11.78 -18.86 32.29
C SER A 23 10.84 -17.91 31.58
N ILE A 24 11.35 -16.80 31.04
CA ILE A 24 10.56 -15.81 30.30
C ILE A 24 9.99 -16.42 29.01
N ASN A 25 10.80 -17.15 28.24
CA ASN A 25 10.31 -17.82 27.03
C ASN A 25 9.23 -18.86 27.36
N LYS A 26 9.34 -19.54 28.50
CA LYS A 26 8.33 -20.49 28.97
C LYS A 26 7.03 -19.78 29.37
N ILE A 27 7.10 -18.64 30.05
CA ILE A 27 5.92 -17.82 30.39
C ILE A 27 5.25 -17.33 29.09
N ALA A 28 6.04 -16.78 28.16
CA ALA A 28 5.54 -16.31 26.87
C ALA A 28 4.84 -17.43 26.08
N SER A 29 5.45 -18.62 26.03
CA SER A 29 4.87 -19.77 25.35
C SER A 29 3.54 -20.23 25.98
N GLU A 30 3.44 -20.25 27.31
CA GLU A 30 2.19 -20.63 27.99
C GLU A 30 1.10 -19.57 27.84
N MET A 31 1.47 -18.29 27.88
CA MET A 31 0.56 -17.16 27.64
C MET A 31 -0.03 -17.19 26.23
N GLU A 32 0.79 -17.48 25.23
CA GLU A 32 0.37 -17.61 23.84
C GLU A 32 -0.52 -18.84 23.63
N ARG A 33 -0.12 -20.00 24.18
CA ARG A 33 -0.85 -21.27 24.01
C ARG A 33 -2.22 -21.27 24.68
N LYS A 34 -2.33 -20.73 25.89
CA LYS A 34 -3.58 -20.79 26.68
C LYS A 34 -4.50 -19.61 26.43
N TYR A 35 -3.95 -18.41 26.26
CA TYR A 35 -4.72 -17.16 26.28
C TYR A 35 -4.56 -16.33 24.99
N ARG A 36 -3.85 -16.86 23.98
CA ARG A 36 -3.58 -16.21 22.69
C ARG A 36 -2.91 -14.85 22.82
N VAL A 37 -2.18 -14.62 23.91
CA VAL A 37 -1.39 -13.41 24.13
C VAL A 37 -0.08 -13.54 23.35
N PRO A 38 0.22 -12.65 22.39
CA PRO A 38 1.46 -12.73 21.62
C PRO A 38 2.69 -12.65 22.52
N SER A 39 3.68 -13.52 22.27
CA SER A 39 4.93 -13.57 23.05
C SER A 39 5.59 -12.19 23.22
N GLY A 40 5.52 -11.32 22.21
CA GLY A 40 6.06 -9.95 22.27
C GLY A 40 5.44 -9.06 23.37
N ILE A 41 4.14 -9.23 23.68
CA ILE A 41 3.47 -8.52 24.77
C ILE A 41 4.03 -8.98 26.12
N THR A 42 4.16 -10.29 26.31
CA THR A 42 4.75 -10.89 27.51
C THR A 42 6.19 -10.42 27.72
N HIS A 43 6.99 -10.34 26.65
CA HIS A 43 8.35 -9.80 26.73
C HIS A 43 8.37 -8.31 27.08
N SER A 44 7.40 -7.53 26.61
CA SER A 44 7.33 -6.09 26.86
C SER A 44 7.20 -5.74 28.36
N PHE A 45 6.56 -6.62 29.15
CA PHE A 45 6.36 -6.43 30.59
C PHE A 45 7.65 -6.34 31.40
N LEU A 46 8.76 -6.86 30.87
CA LEU A 46 10.08 -6.81 31.53
C LEU A 46 10.84 -5.52 31.25
N ASN A 47 10.54 -4.89 30.12
CA ASN A 47 11.27 -3.75 29.56
C ASN A 47 10.52 -2.42 29.70
N ARG A 48 9.24 -2.45 30.10
CA ARG A 48 8.46 -1.24 30.39
C ARG A 48 8.84 -0.66 31.75
N GLU A 49 8.86 0.67 31.83
CA GLU A 49 8.94 1.37 33.10
C GLU A 49 7.65 1.10 33.89
N LEU A 50 7.78 0.66 35.14
CA LEU A 50 6.64 0.33 36.02
C LEU A 50 6.20 1.58 36.77
N ASP A 51 5.66 2.54 36.03
CA ASP A 51 4.99 3.72 36.58
C ASP A 51 3.50 3.43 36.84
N ASP A 52 2.82 4.36 37.52
CA ASP A 52 1.41 4.21 37.86
C ASP A 52 0.53 4.15 36.58
N ASN A 53 0.96 4.79 35.49
CA ASN A 53 0.26 4.77 34.20
C ASN A 53 0.20 3.38 33.56
N PHE A 54 1.18 2.50 33.80
CA PHE A 54 1.17 1.14 33.24
C PHE A 54 -0.06 0.34 33.66
N PHE A 55 -0.50 0.48 34.92
CA PHE A 55 -1.64 -0.26 35.46
C PHE A 55 -2.99 0.37 35.09
N ASP A 56 -2.99 1.66 34.74
CA ASP A 56 -4.17 2.35 34.23
C ASP A 56 -4.42 2.07 32.75
N THR A 57 -3.36 1.75 31.99
CA THR A 57 -3.42 1.54 30.53
C THR A 57 -3.38 0.07 30.10
N THR A 58 -3.12 -0.86 31.02
CA THR A 58 -3.03 -2.30 30.72
C THR A 58 -4.16 -3.07 31.38
N ASP A 59 -4.85 -3.91 30.61
CA ASP A 59 -5.99 -4.71 31.11
C ASP A 59 -5.58 -5.54 32.33
N ILE A 60 -6.35 -5.41 33.41
CA ILE A 60 -6.03 -6.03 34.70
C ILE A 60 -6.08 -7.56 34.65
N ARG A 61 -6.84 -8.15 33.72
CA ARG A 61 -6.91 -9.60 33.49
C ARG A 61 -5.61 -10.09 32.86
N LEU A 62 -5.05 -9.34 31.91
CA LEU A 62 -3.76 -9.62 31.29
C LEU A 62 -2.61 -9.57 32.32
N ILE A 63 -2.63 -8.57 33.21
CA ILE A 63 -1.68 -8.46 34.33
C ILE A 63 -1.82 -9.67 35.27
N SER A 64 -3.04 -10.05 35.60
CA SER A 64 -3.33 -11.18 36.51
C SER A 64 -2.89 -12.52 35.91
N LEU A 65 -3.07 -12.72 34.60
CA LEU A 65 -2.56 -13.89 33.87
C LEU A 65 -1.03 -13.97 33.88
N PHE A 66 -0.36 -12.85 33.64
CA PHE A 66 1.10 -12.80 33.69
C PHE A 66 1.64 -13.14 35.07
N ILE A 67 1.05 -12.59 36.15
CA ILE A 67 1.43 -12.93 37.53
C ILE A 67 1.24 -14.43 37.79
N LEU A 68 0.08 -14.97 37.39
CA LEU A 68 -0.28 -16.37 37.61
C LEU A 68 0.69 -17.35 36.93
N GLU A 69 0.96 -17.17 35.63
CA GLU A 69 1.88 -18.04 34.90
C GLU A 69 3.34 -17.85 35.35
N SER A 70 3.71 -16.62 35.76
CA SER A 70 5.05 -16.35 36.27
C SER A 70 5.30 -17.03 37.62
N PHE A 71 4.41 -16.88 38.60
CA PHE A 71 4.55 -17.56 39.89
C PHE A 71 4.50 -19.08 39.74
N LYS A 72 3.68 -19.60 38.83
CA LYS A 72 3.66 -21.02 38.49
C LYS A 72 5.01 -21.52 38.00
N ILE A 73 5.63 -20.79 37.05
CA ILE A 73 6.91 -21.19 36.45
C ILE A 73 8.07 -21.01 37.42
N LEU A 74 8.00 -20.02 38.31
CA LEU A 74 9.00 -19.75 39.35
C LEU A 74 8.84 -20.65 40.60
N GLY A 75 7.77 -21.44 40.69
CA GLY A 75 7.52 -22.33 41.84
C GLY A 75 6.97 -21.64 43.09
N HIS A 76 6.34 -20.47 42.93
CA HIS A 76 5.73 -19.67 44.00
C HIS A 76 4.19 -19.69 43.93
N GLU A 77 3.60 -20.85 43.59
CA GLU A 77 2.15 -20.99 43.42
C GLU A 77 1.37 -20.65 44.70
N ASP A 78 1.95 -20.96 45.87
CA ASP A 78 1.34 -20.69 47.17
C ASP A 78 1.14 -19.19 47.43
N SER A 79 2.01 -18.34 46.89
CA SER A 79 1.93 -16.87 47.03
C SER A 79 0.84 -16.25 46.15
N ILE A 80 0.27 -16.98 45.19
CA ILE A 80 -0.77 -16.45 44.29
C ILE A 80 -1.99 -15.99 45.10
N GLN A 81 -2.37 -16.73 46.15
CA GLN A 81 -3.56 -16.42 46.95
C GLN A 81 -3.39 -15.17 47.83
N GLU A 82 -2.17 -14.71 48.05
CA GLU A 82 -1.89 -13.44 48.76
C GLU A 82 -2.24 -12.22 47.90
N TYR A 83 -2.27 -12.40 46.57
CA TYR A 83 -2.35 -11.31 45.60
C TYR A 83 -3.56 -11.35 44.69
N LEU A 84 -4.11 -12.53 44.42
CA LEU A 84 -5.27 -12.76 43.55
C LEU A 84 -6.30 -13.63 44.26
N THR A 85 -7.55 -13.19 44.25
CA THR A 85 -8.67 -13.98 44.75
C THR A 85 -9.05 -15.09 43.76
N ALA A 86 -9.71 -16.14 44.24
CA ALA A 86 -10.18 -17.24 43.37
C ALA A 86 -11.12 -16.75 42.25
N GLY A 87 -11.94 -15.73 42.51
CA GLY A 87 -12.80 -15.11 41.50
C GLY A 87 -11.99 -14.44 40.38
N GLU A 88 -10.98 -13.64 40.74
CA GLU A 88 -10.10 -12.96 39.78
C GLU A 88 -9.28 -13.95 38.95
N ILE A 89 -8.85 -15.07 39.54
CA ILE A 89 -8.15 -16.13 38.81
C ILE A 89 -9.06 -16.76 37.76
N ASN A 90 -10.31 -17.05 38.13
CA ASN A 90 -11.27 -17.66 37.21
C ASN A 90 -11.67 -16.69 36.09
N GLU A 91 -11.86 -15.41 36.40
CA GLU A 91 -12.12 -14.36 35.42
C GLU A 91 -10.94 -14.16 34.46
N ALA A 92 -9.71 -14.06 34.99
CA ALA A 92 -8.51 -13.92 34.17
C ALA A 92 -8.28 -15.12 33.24
N LYS A 93 -8.57 -16.35 33.70
CA LYS A 93 -8.46 -17.56 32.85
C LYS A 93 -9.46 -17.62 31.69
N GLN A 94 -10.56 -16.87 31.75
CA GLN A 94 -11.53 -16.75 30.65
C GLN A 94 -11.12 -15.68 29.63
N PHE A 95 -10.05 -14.94 29.88
CA PHE A 95 -9.58 -13.88 28.99
C PHE A 95 -8.94 -14.48 27.72
N ASP A 96 -9.56 -14.18 26.56
CA ASP A 96 -8.98 -14.41 25.23
C ASP A 96 -8.49 -13.07 24.69
N PHE A 97 -7.17 -12.92 24.56
CA PHE A 97 -6.55 -11.67 24.13
C PHE A 97 -6.92 -11.29 22.69
N HIS A 98 -7.18 -12.28 21.82
CA HIS A 98 -7.62 -11.98 20.46
C HIS A 98 -9.07 -11.51 20.45
N ALA A 99 -9.96 -12.17 21.20
CA ALA A 99 -11.35 -11.73 21.33
C ALA A 99 -11.45 -10.34 21.97
N PHE A 100 -10.62 -10.06 22.98
CA PHE A 100 -10.50 -8.74 23.60
C PHE A 100 -10.09 -7.66 22.58
N LEU A 101 -9.10 -7.92 21.73
CA LEU A 101 -8.69 -6.99 20.67
C LEU A 101 -9.76 -6.79 19.57
N GLU A 102 -10.64 -7.76 19.35
CA GLU A 102 -11.75 -7.63 18.39
C GLU A 102 -12.97 -6.93 19.00
N GLN A 103 -13.13 -6.93 20.33
CA GLN A 103 -14.32 -6.42 21.01
C GLN A 103 -14.46 -4.90 20.96
N ASP A 104 -13.34 -4.17 20.87
CA ASP A 104 -13.30 -2.70 20.84
C ASP A 104 -13.08 -2.12 19.44
N LYS A 105 -13.16 -2.94 18.38
CA LYS A 105 -12.99 -2.44 17.01
C LYS A 105 -14.23 -1.70 16.55
N ILE A 106 -14.01 -0.53 15.97
CA ILE A 106 -15.04 0.19 15.24
C ILE A 106 -15.40 -0.60 14.00
N THR A 107 -16.68 -0.88 13.85
CA THR A 107 -17.28 -1.51 12.69
C THR A 107 -18.35 -0.61 12.10
N PHE A 108 -18.70 -0.84 10.84
CA PHE A 108 -19.91 -0.27 10.26
C PHE A 108 -21.10 -1.22 10.53
N PRO A 109 -22.32 -0.71 10.78
CA PRO A 109 -22.74 0.67 10.55
C PRO A 109 -22.24 1.65 11.62
N TYR A 110 -21.90 2.87 11.20
CA TYR A 110 -21.41 3.93 12.09
C TYR A 110 -22.07 5.27 11.74
N ASP A 111 -22.62 5.93 12.76
CA ASP A 111 -23.33 7.21 12.63
C ASP A 111 -22.42 8.40 12.95
N PHE A 112 -22.43 9.38 12.06
CA PHE A 112 -21.82 10.68 12.27
C PHE A 112 -22.87 11.74 12.52
N GLN A 113 -22.69 12.53 13.56
CA GLN A 113 -23.55 13.65 13.89
C GLN A 113 -22.77 14.76 14.61
N PRO A 114 -22.95 16.05 14.23
CA PRO A 114 -23.76 16.53 13.12
C PRO A 114 -23.03 16.40 11.77
N VAL A 115 -23.80 16.20 10.69
CA VAL A 115 -23.28 16.14 9.32
C VAL A 115 -24.05 17.12 8.44
N VAL A 116 -23.31 17.92 7.69
CA VAL A 116 -23.85 18.87 6.71
C VAL A 116 -23.67 18.31 5.31
N LYS A 117 -24.77 18.08 4.60
CA LYS A 117 -24.75 17.74 3.18
C LYS A 117 -24.46 18.98 2.35
N VAL A 118 -23.45 18.90 1.47
CA VAL A 118 -23.10 19.95 0.50
C VAL A 118 -23.03 19.29 -0.88
N ASN A 119 -24.03 19.57 -1.73
CA ASN A 119 -24.19 18.87 -3.01
C ASN A 119 -24.25 17.34 -2.81
N ASN A 120 -23.30 16.60 -3.39
CA ASN A 120 -23.19 15.15 -3.32
C ASN A 120 -22.14 14.66 -2.31
N VAL A 121 -21.69 15.53 -1.41
CA VAL A 121 -20.74 15.18 -0.34
C VAL A 121 -21.29 15.56 1.02
N TYR A 122 -20.73 14.96 2.06
CA TYR A 122 -21.17 15.12 3.44
C TYR A 122 -20.00 15.55 4.31
N SER A 123 -20.12 16.67 5.01
CA SER A 123 -19.05 17.24 5.83
C SER A 123 -19.37 17.14 7.31
N THR A 124 -18.40 16.71 8.11
CA THR A 124 -18.49 16.61 9.56
C THR A 124 -17.11 16.84 10.19
N LYS A 125 -17.00 16.71 11.52
CA LYS A 125 -15.74 16.73 12.23
C LYS A 125 -15.44 15.35 12.79
N ILE A 126 -14.18 14.96 12.77
CA ILE A 126 -13.72 13.71 13.39
C ILE A 126 -12.48 14.02 14.24
N SER A 127 -12.49 13.54 15.49
CA SER A 127 -11.36 13.69 16.41
C SER A 127 -10.15 12.85 15.99
N VAL A 128 -8.95 13.26 16.42
CA VAL A 128 -7.73 12.46 16.28
C VAL A 128 -7.90 11.04 16.87
N LYS A 129 -8.58 10.94 18.01
CA LYS A 129 -8.94 9.66 18.64
C LYS A 129 -9.74 8.76 17.69
N GLN A 130 -10.85 9.26 17.16
CA GLN A 130 -11.69 8.49 16.23
C GLN A 130 -10.90 8.10 14.97
N ILE A 131 -10.06 8.98 14.41
CA ILE A 131 -9.21 8.62 13.26
C ILE A 131 -8.28 7.45 13.62
N ALA A 132 -7.62 7.50 14.77
CA ALA A 132 -6.73 6.43 15.22
C ALA A 132 -7.49 5.11 15.37
N GLU A 133 -8.65 5.12 16.03
CA GLU A 133 -9.53 3.96 16.19
C GLU A 133 -9.99 3.39 14.84
N PHE A 134 -10.29 4.25 13.86
CA PHE A 134 -10.70 3.83 12.52
C PHE A 134 -9.56 3.14 11.76
N VAL A 135 -8.33 3.64 11.89
CA VAL A 135 -7.15 3.02 11.27
C VAL A 135 -6.80 1.71 11.97
N ASP A 136 -6.84 1.68 13.31
CA ASP A 136 -6.55 0.50 14.12
C ASP A 136 -7.58 -0.62 13.87
N SER A 137 -8.85 -0.24 13.66
CA SER A 137 -9.94 -1.15 13.29
C SER A 137 -9.95 -1.52 11.80
N LYS A 138 -9.05 -0.93 11.00
CA LYS A 138 -8.90 -1.16 9.55
C LYS A 138 -10.15 -0.83 8.72
N VAL A 139 -11.00 0.06 9.20
CA VAL A 139 -12.17 0.54 8.44
C VAL A 139 -11.77 1.55 7.36
N ILE A 140 -10.69 2.31 7.61
CA ILE A 140 -10.10 3.24 6.63
C ILE A 140 -8.97 2.54 5.84
N ASN A 141 -9.02 2.65 4.52
CA ASN A 141 -8.11 1.97 3.60
C ASN A 141 -7.36 2.95 2.68
N TYR A 142 -6.15 2.55 2.29
CA TYR A 142 -5.41 3.20 1.20
C TYR A 142 -5.75 2.53 -0.12
N ASN A 143 -6.43 3.24 -1.01
CA ASN A 143 -6.80 2.70 -2.32
C ASN A 143 -5.75 3.04 -3.39
N PHE A 144 -4.98 2.03 -3.81
CA PHE A 144 -3.93 2.17 -4.84
C PHE A 144 -4.45 2.54 -6.23
N ASP A 145 -5.72 2.30 -6.52
CA ASP A 145 -6.32 2.60 -7.82
C ASP A 145 -6.70 4.08 -7.93
N ILE A 146 -7.00 4.71 -6.80
CA ILE A 146 -7.34 6.13 -6.71
C ILE A 146 -6.07 6.97 -6.49
N GLN A 147 -5.15 6.51 -5.63
CA GLN A 147 -4.07 7.33 -5.09
C GLN A 147 -2.90 7.62 -6.05
N ARG A 148 -2.09 8.64 -5.68
CA ARG A 148 -1.03 9.23 -6.51
C ARG A 148 0.03 8.24 -6.97
N GLU A 149 0.78 7.63 -6.06
CA GLU A 149 1.90 6.75 -6.44
C GLU A 149 2.08 5.62 -5.41
N SER A 150 2.46 4.42 -5.89
CA SER A 150 2.85 3.30 -5.04
C SER A 150 4.31 2.94 -5.28
N LYS A 151 5.07 2.69 -4.20
CA LYS A 151 6.39 2.09 -4.28
C LYS A 151 6.26 0.58 -4.41
N LEU A 152 6.93 -0.01 -5.40
CA LEU A 152 7.05 -1.46 -5.52
C LEU A 152 8.22 -1.94 -4.66
N GLU A 153 7.96 -2.81 -3.70
CA GLU A 153 8.99 -3.47 -2.89
C GLU A 153 9.02 -4.96 -3.23
N LYS A 154 10.20 -5.49 -3.59
CA LYS A 154 10.38 -6.92 -3.82
C LYS A 154 10.75 -7.58 -2.49
N ARG A 155 9.84 -8.37 -1.91
CA ARG A 155 10.10 -9.20 -0.73
C ARG A 155 9.84 -10.67 -1.05
N ILE A 156 10.85 -11.51 -0.81
CA ILE A 156 10.74 -12.98 -0.95
C ILE A 156 10.12 -13.38 -2.30
N GLY A 157 10.63 -12.83 -3.40
CA GLY A 157 10.17 -13.15 -4.76
C GLY A 157 8.81 -12.57 -5.17
N LYS A 158 8.05 -11.91 -4.28
CA LYS A 158 6.80 -11.22 -4.61
C LYS A 158 6.99 -9.70 -4.65
N ILE A 159 6.30 -9.05 -5.59
CA ILE A 159 6.24 -7.60 -5.70
C ILE A 159 5.03 -7.13 -4.89
N ILE A 160 5.27 -6.30 -3.86
CA ILE A 160 4.24 -5.75 -2.99
C ILE A 160 4.14 -4.24 -3.27
N ARG A 161 2.92 -3.75 -3.50
CA ARG A 161 2.62 -2.31 -3.61
C ARG A 161 2.54 -1.69 -2.21
N LYS A 162 3.32 -0.64 -1.96
CA LYS A 162 3.25 0.18 -0.74
C LYS A 162 2.91 1.63 -1.07
N PRO A 163 2.15 2.34 -0.22
CA PRO A 163 1.89 3.76 -0.42
C PRO A 163 3.21 4.54 -0.44
N MET A 164 3.32 5.54 -1.32
CA MET A 164 4.47 6.45 -1.29
C MET A 164 4.31 7.44 -0.14
N LEU A 165 4.92 7.13 1.00
CA LEU A 165 4.88 7.96 2.19
C LEU A 165 6.11 8.86 2.27
N ASN A 166 5.91 10.15 2.54
CA ASN A 166 6.98 11.05 2.90
C ASN A 166 7.05 11.08 4.43
N GLN A 167 7.95 10.27 4.99
CA GLN A 167 8.04 10.10 6.42
C GLN A 167 8.37 11.41 7.15
N LYS A 168 9.16 12.28 6.52
CA LYS A 168 9.48 13.61 7.07
C LYS A 168 8.21 14.44 7.29
N ASN A 169 7.32 14.48 6.31
CA ASN A 169 6.06 15.22 6.42
C ASN A 169 5.14 14.61 7.50
N ILE A 170 5.10 13.28 7.62
CA ILE A 170 4.30 12.61 8.67
C ILE A 170 4.83 13.02 10.04
N SER A 171 6.14 12.90 10.28
CA SER A 171 6.75 13.25 11.55
C SER A 171 6.65 14.74 11.88
N GLU A 172 6.71 15.63 10.89
CA GLU A 172 6.48 17.06 11.10
C GLU A 172 5.03 17.34 11.54
N MET A 173 4.03 16.70 10.90
CA MET A 173 2.63 16.85 11.30
C MET A 173 2.33 16.23 12.65
N GLU A 174 2.91 15.08 12.96
CA GLU A 174 2.82 14.40 14.26
C GLU A 174 3.35 15.32 15.37
N LYS A 175 4.53 15.92 15.17
CA LYS A 175 5.08 16.90 16.10
C LYS A 175 4.15 18.11 16.27
N LEU A 176 3.62 18.66 15.18
CA LEU A 176 2.69 19.78 15.24
C LEU A 176 1.38 19.44 15.97
N LEU A 177 0.89 18.20 15.88
CA LEU A 177 -0.27 17.74 16.65
C LEU A 177 0.05 17.66 18.14
N LEU A 178 1.23 17.16 18.50
CA LEU A 178 1.68 17.05 19.90
C LEU A 178 1.95 18.42 20.53
N GLU A 179 2.39 19.39 19.74
CA GLU A 179 2.70 20.78 20.16
C GLU A 179 1.50 21.73 20.02
N ASP A 180 0.31 21.25 19.64
CA ASP A 180 -0.89 22.06 19.37
C ASP A 180 -0.66 23.19 18.32
N GLY A 181 0.26 22.93 17.38
CA GLY A 181 0.65 23.85 16.31
C GLY A 181 0.06 23.52 14.94
N LEU A 182 -0.61 22.37 14.79
CA LEU A 182 -1.20 21.98 13.51
C LEU A 182 -2.43 22.84 13.21
N LYS A 183 -2.49 23.41 12.01
CA LYS A 183 -3.66 24.14 11.52
C LYS A 183 -4.73 23.19 10.99
N GLU A 184 -5.99 23.56 11.17
CA GLU A 184 -7.13 22.78 10.71
C GLU A 184 -7.08 22.57 9.20
N SER A 185 -7.38 21.35 8.77
CA SER A 185 -7.47 21.01 7.35
C SER A 185 -8.50 19.91 7.12
N THR A 186 -8.83 19.68 5.85
CA THR A 186 -9.86 18.73 5.46
C THR A 186 -9.26 17.38 5.06
N LEU A 187 -9.83 16.29 5.59
CA LEU A 187 -9.62 14.93 5.13
C LEU A 187 -10.77 14.53 4.20
N PHE A 188 -10.46 13.77 3.15
CA PHE A 188 -11.44 13.34 2.17
C PHE A 188 -11.49 11.82 2.12
N PHE A 189 -12.65 11.28 2.45
CA PHE A 189 -12.92 9.84 2.45
C PHE A 189 -14.01 9.50 1.42
N ASN A 190 -13.87 8.33 0.81
CA ASN A 190 -14.79 7.78 -0.16
C ASN A 190 -15.39 6.49 0.38
N ALA A 191 -16.69 6.45 0.57
CA ALA A 191 -17.42 5.21 0.67
C ALA A 191 -17.45 4.57 -0.72
N ALA A 192 -16.70 3.48 -0.90
CA ALA A 192 -16.52 2.87 -2.20
C ALA A 192 -17.84 2.23 -2.69
N PRO A 193 -18.31 2.55 -3.91
CA PRO A 193 -19.55 1.99 -4.42
C PRO A 193 -19.53 0.46 -4.50
N MET A 194 -20.69 -0.16 -4.30
CA MET A 194 -20.93 -1.60 -4.35
C MET A 194 -20.15 -2.39 -3.28
N THR A 195 -19.85 -1.77 -2.15
CA THR A 195 -19.18 -2.46 -1.02
C THR A 195 -20.11 -2.68 0.16
N SER A 196 -21.19 -1.92 0.28
CA SER A 196 -22.20 -2.15 1.31
C SER A 196 -22.88 -3.51 1.14
N VAL A 197 -23.18 -4.17 2.25
CA VAL A 197 -24.03 -5.38 2.27
C VAL A 197 -25.52 -5.03 2.30
N SER A 198 -25.86 -3.78 2.62
CA SER A 198 -27.24 -3.33 2.87
C SER A 198 -27.85 -2.47 1.75
N GLY A 199 -27.10 -2.23 0.67
CA GLY A 199 -27.53 -1.39 -0.45
C GLY A 199 -26.63 -0.16 -0.59
N ASP A 200 -27.12 1.01 -0.17
CA ASP A 200 -26.37 2.26 -0.24
C ASP A 200 -25.27 2.31 0.83
N GLU A 201 -24.08 2.80 0.50
CA GLU A 201 -22.99 2.94 1.48
C GLU A 201 -23.21 4.09 2.47
N LEU A 202 -23.95 5.13 2.05
CA LEU A 202 -24.16 6.36 2.82
C LEU A 202 -25.65 6.68 2.91
N ILE A 203 -26.21 6.64 4.12
CA ILE A 203 -27.59 7.01 4.40
C ILE A 203 -27.60 8.30 5.21
N TYR A 204 -28.21 9.36 4.69
CA TYR A 204 -28.28 10.66 5.36
C TYR A 204 -29.70 11.01 5.77
N ASP A 205 -29.88 11.28 7.06
CA ASP A 205 -31.12 11.82 7.61
C ASP A 205 -31.01 13.35 7.79
N PRO A 206 -31.75 14.14 6.99
CA PRO A 206 -31.72 15.60 7.07
C PRO A 206 -32.43 16.16 8.32
N GLU A 207 -33.29 15.41 8.98
CA GLU A 207 -33.99 15.89 10.20
C GLU A 207 -33.06 15.84 11.41
N SER A 208 -32.33 14.73 11.56
CA SER A 208 -31.37 14.54 12.66
C SER A 208 -29.95 15.03 12.32
N TYR A 209 -29.67 15.40 11.07
CA TYR A 209 -28.32 15.70 10.56
C TYR A 209 -27.35 14.53 10.77
N THR A 210 -27.83 13.30 10.59
CA THR A 210 -27.05 12.08 10.83
C THR A 210 -26.66 11.44 9.51
N LEU A 211 -25.39 11.06 9.37
CA LEU A 211 -24.92 10.23 8.26
C LEU A 211 -24.50 8.87 8.79
N THR A 212 -25.19 7.82 8.35
CA THR A 212 -24.82 6.44 8.60
C THR A 212 -23.94 5.94 7.45
N ILE A 213 -22.72 5.52 7.77
CA ILE A 213 -21.93 4.66 6.88
C ILE A 213 -22.38 3.23 7.14
N THR A 214 -22.84 2.51 6.11
CA THR A 214 -23.49 1.22 6.29
C THR A 214 -22.53 0.04 6.37
N GLU A 215 -23.00 -1.09 6.92
CA GLU A 215 -22.22 -2.32 7.07
C GLU A 215 -21.58 -2.77 5.75
N GLY A 216 -20.35 -3.30 5.83
CA GLY A 216 -19.58 -3.78 4.68
C GLY A 216 -18.94 -2.68 3.83
N THR A 217 -19.35 -1.42 4.00
CA THR A 217 -18.79 -0.28 3.27
C THR A 217 -17.28 -0.20 3.45
N ARG A 218 -16.55 -0.14 2.33
CA ARG A 218 -15.12 0.15 2.34
C ARG A 218 -14.92 1.66 2.29
N LEU A 219 -14.24 2.21 3.30
CA LEU A 219 -13.92 3.62 3.37
C LEU A 219 -12.48 3.87 2.89
N ASP A 220 -12.33 4.46 1.71
CA ASP A 220 -11.05 4.72 1.08
C ASP A 220 -10.62 6.18 1.32
N VAL A 221 -9.37 6.42 1.73
CA VAL A 221 -8.83 7.79 1.78
C VAL A 221 -8.58 8.30 0.37
N ILE A 222 -9.18 9.42 -0.02
CA ILE A 222 -8.90 10.13 -1.28
C ILE A 222 -7.78 11.15 -1.07
N ASP A 223 -7.83 11.92 0.02
CA ASP A 223 -6.79 12.90 0.34
C ASP A 223 -6.57 13.02 1.85
N GLY A 224 -5.32 13.30 2.24
CA GLY A 224 -4.91 13.41 3.63
C GLY A 224 -4.41 12.13 4.28
N PHE A 225 -3.96 11.13 3.51
CA PHE A 225 -3.46 9.88 4.10
C PHE A 225 -2.26 10.07 5.05
N HIS A 226 -1.32 10.98 4.73
CA HIS A 226 -0.23 11.31 5.66
C HIS A 226 -0.74 11.92 6.97
N ARG A 227 -1.84 12.70 6.94
CA ARG A 227 -2.46 13.27 8.15
C ARG A 227 -3.17 12.20 8.98
N VAL A 228 -3.84 11.25 8.32
CA VAL A 228 -4.43 10.09 8.99
C VAL A 228 -3.36 9.30 9.76
N LEU A 229 -2.21 9.04 9.12
CA LEU A 229 -1.09 8.36 9.79
C LEU A 229 -0.45 9.19 10.91
N ALA A 230 -0.28 10.50 10.70
CA ALA A 230 0.25 11.39 11.73
C ALA A 230 -0.69 11.47 12.94
N ALA A 231 -2.02 11.53 12.72
CA ALA A 231 -3.02 11.51 13.79
C ALA A 231 -2.97 10.20 14.59
N GLN A 232 -2.86 9.05 13.91
CA GLN A 232 -2.71 7.76 14.58
C GLN A 232 -1.43 7.71 15.43
N ASN A 233 -0.29 8.16 14.89
CA ASN A 233 0.97 8.18 15.64
C ASN A 233 0.88 9.11 16.85
N ALA A 234 0.42 10.34 16.65
CA ALA A 234 0.30 11.34 17.70
C ALA A 234 -0.65 10.87 18.82
N TYR A 235 -1.77 10.23 18.48
CA TYR A 235 -2.68 9.65 19.47
C TYR A 235 -2.04 8.52 20.30
N ARG A 236 -1.21 7.69 19.67
CA ARG A 236 -0.48 6.61 20.37
C ARG A 236 0.57 7.17 21.33
N GLU A 237 1.18 8.30 21.01
CA GLU A 237 2.14 8.98 21.88
C GLU A 237 1.45 9.77 23.00
N ASN A 238 0.39 10.50 22.66
CA ASN A 238 -0.42 11.26 23.60
C ASN A 238 -1.93 11.04 23.35
N PRO A 239 -2.58 10.12 24.10
CA PRO A 239 -4.01 9.85 23.97
C PRO A 239 -4.92 11.02 24.37
N THR A 240 -4.38 12.08 24.98
CA THR A 240 -5.13 13.25 25.44
C THR A 240 -5.22 14.37 24.40
N ILE A 241 -4.65 14.18 23.20
CA ILE A 241 -4.73 15.16 22.11
C ILE A 241 -6.19 15.52 21.82
N ASN A 242 -6.48 16.81 21.91
CA ASN A 242 -7.78 17.37 21.58
C ASN A 242 -7.68 18.16 20.28
N PHE A 243 -7.77 17.46 19.15
CA PHE A 243 -7.77 18.06 17.83
C PHE A 243 -8.81 17.35 16.95
N GLU A 244 -9.51 18.13 16.13
CA GLU A 244 -10.52 17.65 15.20
C GLU A 244 -10.16 18.03 13.76
N PHE A 245 -10.30 17.07 12.85
CA PHE A 245 -10.23 17.35 11.43
C PHE A 245 -11.62 17.61 10.88
N ASN A 246 -11.73 18.52 9.92
CA ASN A 246 -12.89 18.52 9.03
C ASN A 246 -12.77 17.29 8.12
N VAL A 247 -13.83 16.51 8.02
CA VAL A 247 -13.88 15.32 7.18
C VAL A 247 -15.02 15.44 6.20
N VAL A 248 -14.73 15.14 4.94
CA VAL A 248 -15.71 15.08 3.85
C VAL A 248 -15.82 13.65 3.36
N PHE A 249 -17.04 13.12 3.45
CA PHE A 249 -17.43 11.83 2.89
C PHE A 249 -18.06 12.01 1.52
N SER A 250 -17.69 11.11 0.61
CA SER A 250 -18.23 11.01 -0.75
C SER A 250 -18.58 9.55 -1.06
N ASN A 251 -19.42 9.34 -2.07
CA ASN A 251 -19.68 8.03 -2.66
C ASN A 251 -19.41 8.16 -4.17
N PHE A 252 -18.12 8.27 -4.49
CA PHE A 252 -17.62 8.43 -5.85
C PHE A 252 -17.21 7.08 -6.41
N THR A 253 -17.53 6.86 -7.68
CA THR A 253 -16.86 5.83 -8.47
C THR A 253 -15.35 6.09 -8.52
N THR A 254 -14.56 5.06 -8.79
CA THR A 254 -13.09 5.20 -8.95
C THR A 254 -12.73 6.32 -9.93
N ALA A 255 -13.47 6.46 -11.03
CA ALA A 255 -13.25 7.50 -12.03
C ALA A 255 -13.53 8.92 -11.49
N GLU A 256 -14.59 9.09 -10.71
CA GLU A 256 -14.93 10.36 -10.06
C GLU A 256 -13.92 10.72 -8.97
N ALA A 257 -13.51 9.76 -8.15
CA ALA A 257 -12.50 9.96 -7.11
C ALA A 257 -11.15 10.39 -7.71
N ILE A 258 -10.73 9.78 -8.82
CA ILE A 258 -9.55 10.17 -9.60
C ILE A 258 -9.67 11.61 -10.10
N LYS A 259 -10.80 11.95 -10.75
CA LYS A 259 -11.03 13.32 -11.28
C LYS A 259 -11.00 14.36 -10.16
N TRP A 260 -11.65 14.04 -9.05
CA TRP A 260 -11.68 14.88 -7.86
C TRP A 260 -10.27 15.10 -7.31
N GLN A 261 -9.49 14.03 -7.17
CA GLN A 261 -8.12 14.12 -6.66
C GLN A 261 -7.21 14.89 -7.62
N ALA A 262 -7.37 14.73 -8.94
CA ALA A 262 -6.65 15.51 -9.95
C ALA A 262 -6.97 17.02 -9.86
N GLN A 263 -8.22 17.39 -9.59
CA GLN A 263 -8.61 18.79 -9.40
C GLN A 263 -8.04 19.40 -8.11
N HIS A 264 -8.11 18.66 -6.99
CA HIS A 264 -7.63 19.12 -5.69
C HIS A 264 -6.10 19.14 -5.57
N SER A 265 -5.41 18.29 -6.33
CA SER A 265 -3.95 18.15 -6.30
C SER A 265 -3.18 19.19 -7.10
N LYS A 266 -3.83 20.20 -7.69
CA LYS A 266 -3.15 21.26 -8.47
C LYS A 266 -2.09 22.04 -7.66
N ALA A 267 -2.10 21.96 -6.32
CA ALA A 267 -1.06 22.52 -5.46
C ALA A 267 0.22 21.65 -5.35
N THR A 268 0.14 20.34 -5.61
CA THR A 268 1.27 19.40 -5.66
C THR A 268 1.09 18.49 -6.88
N PRO A 269 1.59 18.89 -8.06
CA PRO A 269 1.25 18.22 -9.31
C PRO A 269 1.69 16.76 -9.31
N TRP A 270 0.78 15.89 -9.73
CA TRP A 270 1.08 14.49 -10.00
C TRP A 270 2.10 14.37 -11.13
N SER A 271 2.82 13.25 -11.19
CA SER A 271 3.63 12.97 -12.37
C SER A 271 2.71 12.90 -13.61
N LYS A 272 3.12 13.57 -14.71
CA LYS A 272 2.35 13.59 -15.97
C LYS A 272 1.97 12.19 -16.45
N ASN A 273 2.82 11.21 -16.17
CA ASN A 273 2.62 9.80 -16.48
C ASN A 273 1.47 9.18 -15.70
N ARG A 274 1.33 9.47 -14.40
CA ARG A 274 0.24 8.94 -13.58
C ARG A 274 -1.10 9.57 -13.97
N VAL A 275 -1.11 10.87 -14.25
CA VAL A 275 -2.30 11.56 -14.76
C VAL A 275 -2.76 10.92 -16.06
N ALA A 276 -1.85 10.70 -17.02
CA ALA A 276 -2.17 10.03 -18.27
C ALA A 276 -2.67 8.58 -18.07
N GLU A 277 -2.06 7.82 -17.16
CA GLU A 277 -2.49 6.45 -16.81
C GLU A 277 -3.91 6.41 -16.27
N LEU A 278 -4.28 7.35 -15.40
CA LEU A 278 -5.59 7.37 -14.76
C LEU A 278 -6.67 7.93 -15.66
N GLN A 279 -6.38 9.02 -16.38
CA GLN A 279 -7.36 9.68 -17.25
C GLN A 279 -7.63 8.91 -18.54
N GLN A 280 -6.68 8.09 -19.02
CA GLN A 280 -6.85 7.22 -20.20
C GLN A 280 -7.40 7.96 -21.43
N GLU A 281 -6.96 9.20 -21.66
CA GLU A 281 -7.57 10.07 -22.66
C GLU A 281 -7.29 9.61 -24.10
N SER A 282 -6.17 8.90 -24.36
CA SER A 282 -5.83 8.37 -25.68
C SER A 282 -6.03 6.86 -25.82
N GLY A 283 -6.16 6.38 -27.07
CA GLY A 283 -6.22 4.95 -27.40
C GLY A 283 -4.97 4.21 -26.92
N GLY A 284 -3.79 4.79 -27.13
CA GLY A 284 -2.52 4.29 -26.62
C GLY A 284 -2.49 4.17 -25.10
N ALA A 285 -2.97 5.17 -24.35
CA ALA A 285 -3.04 5.10 -22.89
C ALA A 285 -3.93 3.94 -22.41
N LYS A 286 -5.07 3.71 -23.08
CA LYS A 286 -5.95 2.56 -22.80
C LYS A 286 -5.27 1.23 -23.09
N VAL A 287 -4.46 1.13 -24.15
CA VAL A 287 -3.68 -0.07 -24.48
C VAL A 287 -2.59 -0.32 -23.44
N VAL A 288 -1.76 0.69 -23.12
CA VAL A 288 -0.68 0.55 -22.14
C VAL A 288 -1.20 0.12 -20.77
N LYS A 289 -2.35 0.65 -20.35
CA LYS A 289 -3.01 0.22 -19.12
C LYS A 289 -3.41 -1.26 -19.18
N ALA A 290 -4.06 -1.69 -20.25
CA ALA A 290 -4.45 -3.09 -20.43
C ALA A 290 -3.25 -4.05 -20.41
N ILE A 291 -2.10 -3.64 -20.95
CA ILE A 291 -0.84 -4.39 -20.88
C ILE A 291 -0.36 -4.50 -19.43
N LYS A 292 -0.34 -3.38 -18.71
CA LYS A 292 0.16 -3.31 -17.33
C LYS A 292 -0.71 -4.11 -16.35
N ASP A 293 -2.02 -4.11 -16.56
CA ASP A 293 -2.98 -4.86 -15.72
C ASP A 293 -2.93 -6.38 -15.97
N LYS A 294 -2.31 -6.82 -17.08
CA LYS A 294 -2.24 -8.23 -17.48
C LYS A 294 -1.20 -9.03 -16.69
N ASP A 295 -0.02 -8.45 -16.41
CA ASP A 295 1.08 -9.16 -15.76
C ASP A 295 2.03 -8.20 -15.00
N VAL A 296 2.53 -8.67 -13.86
CA VAL A 296 3.50 -7.97 -13.00
C VAL A 296 4.84 -7.70 -13.72
N VAL A 297 5.21 -8.50 -14.72
CA VAL A 297 6.40 -8.26 -15.56
C VAL A 297 6.34 -6.86 -16.17
N PHE A 298 5.17 -6.43 -16.64
CA PHE A 298 4.98 -5.12 -17.26
C PHE A 298 5.03 -3.96 -16.24
N GLU A 299 4.72 -4.18 -14.96
CA GLU A 299 4.98 -3.17 -13.89
C GLU A 299 6.48 -2.93 -13.67
N GLY A 300 7.30 -3.95 -13.93
CA GLY A 300 8.76 -3.87 -13.91
C GLY A 300 9.33 -3.00 -15.03
N VAL A 301 8.69 -3.02 -16.20
CA VAL A 301 9.18 -2.45 -17.46
C VAL A 301 8.55 -1.08 -17.76
N ILE A 302 7.25 -0.92 -17.49
CA ILE A 302 6.48 0.29 -17.75
C ILE A 302 6.40 1.11 -16.45
N LYS A 303 7.13 2.23 -16.39
CA LYS A 303 7.21 3.07 -15.20
C LYS A 303 6.23 4.23 -15.26
N THR A 304 5.55 4.44 -14.13
CA THR A 304 4.70 5.62 -13.92
C THR A 304 5.50 6.84 -13.49
N THR A 305 6.77 6.71 -13.11
CA THR A 305 7.65 7.85 -12.78
C THR A 305 8.68 8.08 -13.89
N SER A 306 9.13 9.31 -14.07
CA SER A 306 10.24 9.65 -14.97
C SER A 306 11.57 9.30 -14.31
N SER A 307 11.93 8.02 -14.23
CA SER A 307 13.27 7.63 -13.79
C SER A 307 14.26 7.70 -14.96
N THR A 308 15.32 8.49 -14.79
CA THR A 308 16.43 8.65 -15.75
C THR A 308 17.47 7.51 -15.70
N THR A 309 17.26 6.48 -14.88
CA THR A 309 18.28 5.46 -14.59
C THR A 309 17.75 4.04 -14.79
N GLY A 310 18.10 3.45 -15.94
CA GLY A 310 17.97 2.00 -16.19
C GLY A 310 17.60 1.68 -17.64
N GLY A 311 18.57 1.21 -18.42
CA GLY A 311 18.57 1.06 -19.89
C GLY A 311 17.61 0.03 -20.51
N GLY A 312 16.37 -0.09 -20.01
CA GLY A 312 15.31 -0.89 -20.65
C GLY A 312 13.93 -0.81 -19.99
N SER A 313 13.67 0.26 -19.24
CA SER A 313 12.31 0.60 -18.78
C SER A 313 11.80 1.81 -19.57
N ILE A 314 10.48 1.90 -19.76
CA ILE A 314 9.82 2.95 -20.54
C ILE A 314 8.76 3.67 -19.71
N ALA A 315 8.65 4.99 -19.86
CA ALA A 315 7.60 5.75 -19.18
C ALA A 315 6.23 5.45 -19.81
N PHE A 316 5.18 5.36 -18.98
CA PHE A 316 3.80 5.13 -19.44
C PHE A 316 3.40 6.09 -20.58
N SER A 317 3.68 7.39 -20.44
CA SER A 317 3.33 8.39 -21.46
C SER A 317 4.16 8.27 -22.75
N GLU A 318 5.40 7.79 -22.68
CA GLU A 318 6.24 7.56 -23.85
C GLU A 318 5.74 6.36 -24.64
N LEU A 319 5.44 5.25 -23.96
CA LEU A 319 4.87 4.08 -24.62
C LEU A 319 3.48 4.38 -25.21
N SER A 320 2.64 5.14 -24.50
CA SER A 320 1.33 5.55 -25.03
C SER A 320 1.47 6.32 -26.33
N LYS A 321 2.44 7.24 -26.42
CA LYS A 321 2.75 7.98 -27.65
C LYS A 321 3.24 7.06 -28.78
N TYR A 322 4.08 6.07 -28.47
CA TYR A 322 4.54 5.13 -29.49
C TYR A 322 3.38 4.30 -30.04
N ILE A 323 2.44 3.91 -29.17
CA ILE A 323 1.25 3.19 -29.61
C ILE A 323 0.36 4.10 -30.47
N ASP A 324 0.10 5.33 -30.03
CA ASP A 324 -0.68 6.30 -30.81
C ASP A 324 -0.02 6.67 -32.17
N GLU A 325 1.31 6.59 -32.28
CA GLU A 325 2.05 6.83 -33.52
C GLU A 325 2.04 5.63 -34.48
N LEU A 326 2.10 4.40 -33.94
CA LEU A 326 2.32 3.18 -34.73
C LEU A 326 1.05 2.37 -34.98
N PHE A 327 0.00 2.54 -34.16
CA PHE A 327 -1.22 1.75 -34.20
C PHE A 327 -2.46 2.63 -34.27
N THR A 328 -3.48 2.18 -34.99
CA THR A 328 -4.79 2.82 -35.02
C THR A 328 -5.72 2.08 -34.06
N VAL A 329 -6.13 2.72 -32.97
CA VAL A 329 -6.97 2.12 -31.92
C VAL A 329 -8.27 2.91 -31.80
N GLU A 330 -9.30 2.46 -32.51
CA GLU A 330 -10.62 3.13 -32.51
C GLU A 330 -11.64 2.39 -31.66
N THR A 331 -11.61 1.05 -31.69
CA THR A 331 -12.58 0.21 -30.99
C THR A 331 -11.99 -0.51 -29.78
N ARG A 332 -12.87 -0.99 -28.90
CA ARG A 332 -12.47 -1.84 -27.76
C ARG A 332 -11.84 -3.16 -28.22
N ARG A 333 -12.23 -3.68 -29.39
CA ARG A 333 -11.61 -4.88 -29.98
C ARG A 333 -10.17 -4.59 -30.36
N ASP A 334 -9.92 -3.46 -31.03
CA ASP A 334 -8.57 -3.02 -31.42
C ASP A 334 -7.70 -2.80 -30.19
N GLN A 335 -8.26 -2.20 -29.14
CA GLN A 335 -7.53 -2.04 -27.89
C GLN A 335 -7.03 -3.37 -27.32
N VAL A 336 -7.89 -4.40 -27.32
CA VAL A 336 -7.54 -5.72 -26.79
C VAL A 336 -6.52 -6.43 -27.69
N SER A 337 -6.71 -6.41 -29.00
CA SER A 337 -5.77 -7.04 -29.94
C SER A 337 -4.41 -6.34 -29.93
N THR A 338 -4.38 -5.01 -29.99
CA THR A 338 -3.13 -4.23 -29.93
C THR A 338 -2.44 -4.42 -28.58
N ALA A 339 -3.17 -4.47 -27.46
CA ALA A 339 -2.57 -4.77 -26.17
C ALA A 339 -1.90 -6.15 -26.15
N GLN A 340 -2.53 -7.16 -26.77
CA GLN A 340 -1.94 -8.49 -26.86
C GLN A 340 -0.67 -8.48 -27.73
N GLU A 341 -0.73 -7.92 -28.93
CA GLU A 341 0.42 -7.87 -29.85
C GLU A 341 1.59 -7.09 -29.27
N VAL A 342 1.34 -5.89 -28.75
CA VAL A 342 2.37 -5.04 -28.13
C VAL A 342 3.00 -5.74 -26.92
N SER A 343 2.21 -6.48 -26.13
CA SER A 343 2.75 -7.27 -25.00
C SER A 343 3.78 -8.30 -25.48
N GLU A 344 3.44 -9.08 -26.51
CA GLU A 344 4.31 -10.13 -27.05
C GLU A 344 5.59 -9.52 -27.65
N VAL A 345 5.48 -8.40 -28.37
CA VAL A 345 6.66 -7.71 -28.93
C VAL A 345 7.58 -7.18 -27.83
N ILE A 346 7.02 -6.62 -26.74
CA ILE A 346 7.82 -6.15 -25.60
C ILE A 346 8.51 -7.33 -24.91
N LEU A 347 7.83 -8.46 -24.71
CA LEU A 347 8.43 -9.67 -24.13
C LEU A 347 9.58 -10.19 -24.99
N ALA A 348 9.39 -10.30 -26.31
CA ALA A 348 10.44 -10.72 -27.23
C ALA A 348 11.67 -9.78 -27.18
N TYR A 349 11.45 -8.46 -27.07
CA TYR A 349 12.54 -7.50 -26.85
C TYR A 349 13.28 -7.76 -25.54
N LEU A 350 12.57 -8.03 -24.44
CA LEU A 350 13.18 -8.28 -23.14
C LEU A 350 14.03 -9.55 -23.17
N ASP A 351 13.56 -10.61 -23.80
CA ASP A 351 14.31 -11.86 -23.96
C ASP A 351 15.61 -11.64 -24.75
N LEU A 352 15.55 -10.90 -25.85
CA LEU A 352 16.74 -10.54 -26.64
C LEU A 352 17.71 -9.64 -25.87
N ARG A 353 17.21 -8.78 -24.98
CA ARG A 353 18.02 -7.94 -24.10
C ARG A 353 18.75 -8.73 -23.01
N GLU A 354 18.15 -9.81 -22.53
CA GLU A 354 18.86 -10.74 -21.62
C GLU A 354 20.00 -11.46 -22.32
N ILE A 355 19.83 -11.80 -23.61
CA ILE A 355 20.90 -12.38 -24.44
C ILE A 355 21.99 -11.35 -24.73
N ASN A 356 21.61 -10.12 -25.12
CA ASN A 356 22.56 -9.07 -25.45
C ASN A 356 22.28 -7.76 -24.68
N LYS A 357 23.07 -7.54 -23.63
CA LYS A 357 22.95 -6.38 -22.73
C LYS A 357 23.33 -5.05 -23.37
N THR A 358 23.83 -5.04 -24.62
CA THR A 358 24.17 -3.81 -25.34
C THR A 358 22.93 -3.04 -25.81
N PHE A 359 21.73 -3.65 -25.78
CA PHE A 359 20.45 -2.93 -25.87
C PHE A 359 20.22 -2.04 -24.63
N ASN A 360 20.90 -0.90 -24.61
CA ASN A 360 21.10 -0.05 -23.43
C ASN A 360 20.13 1.13 -23.34
N THR A 361 19.20 1.26 -24.29
CA THR A 361 18.28 2.40 -24.39
C THR A 361 16.85 1.97 -24.62
N ARG A 362 15.91 2.72 -24.04
CA ARG A 362 14.46 2.58 -24.28
C ARG A 362 14.04 2.81 -25.73
N ALA A 363 14.90 3.42 -26.55
CA ALA A 363 14.65 3.59 -27.98
C ALA A 363 14.52 2.24 -28.72
N TYR A 364 15.10 1.17 -28.18
CA TYR A 364 14.92 -0.17 -28.74
C TYR A 364 13.49 -0.68 -28.62
N ILE A 365 12.73 -0.30 -27.59
CA ILE A 365 11.31 -0.67 -27.49
C ILE A 365 10.53 -0.07 -28.67
N TYR A 366 10.76 1.21 -28.99
CA TYR A 366 10.18 1.84 -30.18
C TYR A 366 10.63 1.15 -31.47
N ALA A 367 11.93 0.85 -31.61
CA ALA A 367 12.48 0.20 -32.79
C ALA A 367 11.86 -1.19 -33.05
N PHE A 368 11.65 -1.99 -32.00
CA PHE A 368 10.99 -3.29 -32.11
C PHE A 368 9.52 -3.17 -32.50
N LEU A 369 8.76 -2.27 -31.86
CA LEU A 369 7.36 -2.02 -32.21
C LEU A 369 7.23 -1.53 -33.66
N LYS A 370 8.10 -0.61 -34.07
CA LYS A 370 8.12 -0.10 -35.44
C LYS A 370 8.49 -1.18 -36.45
N ASN A 371 9.51 -1.99 -36.16
CA ASN A 371 9.92 -3.10 -37.03
C ASN A 371 8.79 -4.13 -37.17
N TYR A 372 8.05 -4.42 -36.10
CA TYR A 372 6.87 -5.27 -36.15
C TYR A 372 5.80 -4.70 -37.10
N VAL A 373 5.39 -3.45 -36.90
CA VAL A 373 4.36 -2.81 -37.72
C VAL A 373 4.79 -2.70 -39.19
N GLU A 374 6.02 -2.29 -39.46
CA GLU A 374 6.55 -2.15 -40.82
C GLU A 374 6.78 -3.50 -41.52
N SER A 375 6.97 -4.59 -40.78
CA SER A 375 7.16 -5.91 -41.36
C SER A 375 5.88 -6.48 -42.00
N GLY A 376 4.70 -6.00 -41.57
CA GLY A 376 3.40 -6.53 -41.99
C GLY A 376 3.15 -7.99 -41.58
N LEU A 377 3.99 -8.57 -40.72
CA LEU A 377 3.89 -9.95 -40.27
C LEU A 377 2.79 -10.11 -39.22
N THR A 378 2.20 -11.31 -39.16
CA THR A 378 1.40 -11.68 -37.99
C THR A 378 2.31 -11.77 -36.75
N ILE A 379 1.74 -11.61 -35.56
CA ILE A 379 2.53 -11.66 -34.32
C ILE A 379 3.30 -12.99 -34.20
N LYS A 380 2.70 -14.11 -34.60
CA LYS A 380 3.34 -15.43 -34.55
C LYS A 380 4.56 -15.53 -35.48
N GLU A 381 4.45 -14.97 -36.69
CA GLU A 381 5.55 -14.93 -37.64
C GLU A 381 6.67 -14.00 -37.14
N PHE A 382 6.31 -12.85 -36.60
CA PHE A 382 7.28 -11.92 -36.03
C PHE A 382 8.05 -12.55 -34.86
N LEU A 383 7.37 -13.27 -33.97
CA LEU A 383 8.02 -13.99 -32.87
C LEU A 383 8.98 -15.08 -33.39
N ASN A 384 8.62 -15.78 -34.47
CA ASN A 384 9.53 -16.75 -35.09
C ASN A 384 10.80 -16.08 -35.64
N GLU A 385 10.68 -14.89 -36.23
CA GLU A 385 11.83 -14.10 -36.66
C GLU A 385 12.68 -13.65 -35.47
N THR A 386 12.06 -13.27 -34.34
CA THR A 386 12.82 -12.94 -33.12
C THR A 386 13.61 -14.13 -32.56
N HIS A 387 13.12 -15.36 -32.71
CA HIS A 387 13.87 -16.56 -32.32
C HIS A 387 15.10 -16.79 -33.20
N LYS A 388 15.02 -16.52 -34.51
CA LYS A 388 16.19 -16.57 -35.39
C LYS A 388 17.23 -15.54 -34.97
N VAL A 389 16.77 -14.31 -34.67
CA VAL A 389 17.62 -13.25 -34.12
C VAL A 389 18.27 -13.68 -32.81
N ALA A 390 17.53 -14.35 -31.92
CA ALA A 390 18.07 -14.86 -30.65
C ALA A 390 19.21 -15.87 -30.86
N ASN A 391 19.08 -16.77 -31.84
CA ASN A 391 20.13 -17.72 -32.19
C ASN A 391 21.33 -17.01 -32.81
N TYR A 392 21.10 -16.11 -33.77
CA TYR A 392 22.14 -15.28 -34.37
C TYR A 392 22.97 -14.54 -33.31
N LEU A 393 22.34 -13.93 -32.31
CA LEU A 393 23.02 -13.21 -31.23
C LEU A 393 23.80 -14.11 -30.24
N LYS A 394 23.48 -15.40 -30.15
CA LYS A 394 24.26 -16.35 -29.35
C LYS A 394 25.55 -16.74 -30.05
N ASP A 395 25.51 -16.82 -31.37
CA ASP A 395 26.62 -17.26 -32.20
C ASP A 395 27.51 -16.08 -32.67
N ASN A 396 26.99 -14.84 -32.59
CA ASN A 396 27.68 -13.63 -33.05
C ASN A 396 27.71 -12.53 -31.97
N GLU A 397 28.93 -12.06 -31.62
CA GLU A 397 29.10 -10.89 -30.75
C GLU A 397 28.83 -9.59 -31.53
N VAL A 398 27.65 -9.00 -31.30
CA VAL A 398 27.27 -7.72 -31.93
C VAL A 398 27.03 -6.65 -30.86
N ASN A 399 27.52 -5.44 -31.11
CA ASN A 399 27.39 -4.31 -30.19
C ASN A 399 26.30 -3.33 -30.66
N PHE A 400 25.23 -3.21 -29.88
CA PHE A 400 24.09 -2.31 -30.12
C PHE A 400 24.07 -1.11 -29.17
N ARG A 401 25.18 -0.80 -28.49
CA ARG A 401 25.24 0.31 -27.55
C ARG A 401 25.11 1.64 -28.30
N ILE A 402 24.09 2.42 -27.94
CA ILE A 402 23.91 3.79 -28.46
C ILE A 402 24.39 4.79 -27.40
N GLU A 403 25.21 5.76 -27.81
CA GLU A 403 25.63 6.87 -26.97
C GLU A 403 24.52 7.94 -26.91
N VAL A 404 23.85 8.01 -25.76
CA VAL A 404 22.70 8.91 -25.57
C VAL A 404 23.13 10.35 -25.22
N ALA A 405 24.38 10.55 -24.80
CA ALA A 405 24.88 11.86 -24.39
C ALA A 405 24.86 12.86 -25.56
N ASN A 406 24.23 14.01 -25.36
CA ASN A 406 24.14 15.13 -26.34
C ASN A 406 23.39 14.81 -27.65
N GLN A 407 22.65 13.71 -27.73
CA GLN A 407 21.80 13.40 -28.90
C GLN A 407 20.32 13.73 -28.65
N SER A 408 19.62 14.15 -29.71
CA SER A 408 18.16 14.31 -29.64
C SER A 408 17.46 12.95 -29.62
N VAL A 409 16.33 12.85 -28.93
CA VAL A 409 15.54 11.60 -28.81
C VAL A 409 15.25 10.98 -30.18
N LYS A 410 14.91 11.81 -31.17
CA LYS A 410 14.62 11.37 -32.54
C LYS A 410 15.83 10.72 -33.24
N LYS A 411 17.05 11.24 -33.01
CA LYS A 411 18.28 10.63 -33.57
C LYS A 411 18.54 9.25 -32.97
N VAL A 412 18.43 9.13 -31.64
CA VAL A 412 18.59 7.86 -30.92
C VAL A 412 17.56 6.82 -31.40
N GLN A 413 16.31 7.23 -31.66
CA GLN A 413 15.27 6.34 -32.20
C GLN A 413 15.57 5.87 -33.63
N ILE A 414 16.08 6.75 -34.50
CA ILE A 414 16.45 6.38 -35.87
C ILE A 414 17.60 5.37 -35.86
N GLU A 415 18.63 5.62 -35.05
CA GLU A 415 19.77 4.72 -34.90
C GLU A 415 19.34 3.35 -34.36
N ALA A 416 18.52 3.32 -33.30
CA ALA A 416 17.96 2.08 -32.78
C ALA A 416 17.13 1.33 -33.84
N THR A 417 16.33 2.04 -34.64
CA THR A 417 15.52 1.44 -35.72
C THR A 417 16.41 0.81 -36.78
N ASN A 418 17.47 1.50 -37.21
CA ASN A 418 18.40 0.98 -38.21
C ASN A 418 19.16 -0.26 -37.70
N ASN A 419 19.57 -0.23 -36.43
CA ASN A 419 20.22 -1.37 -35.78
C ASN A 419 19.33 -2.61 -35.76
N ILE A 420 18.05 -2.44 -35.40
CA ILE A 420 17.09 -3.56 -35.38
C ILE A 420 16.81 -4.08 -36.78
N LYS A 421 16.61 -3.21 -37.78
CA LYS A 421 16.43 -3.66 -39.18
C LYS A 421 17.60 -4.48 -39.67
N THR A 422 18.82 -3.97 -39.48
CA THR A 422 20.06 -4.65 -39.89
C THR A 422 20.21 -6.00 -39.19
N LEU A 423 19.88 -6.07 -37.90
CA LEU A 423 19.94 -7.31 -37.12
C LEU A 423 18.97 -8.37 -37.67
N PHE A 424 17.72 -7.98 -37.92
CA PHE A 424 16.72 -8.89 -38.48
C PHE A 424 17.07 -9.34 -39.90
N GLU A 425 17.67 -8.47 -40.71
CA GLU A 425 18.15 -8.83 -42.05
C GLU A 425 19.29 -9.87 -41.98
N LYS A 426 20.28 -9.66 -41.10
CA LYS A 426 21.40 -10.61 -40.93
C LYS A 426 20.92 -11.98 -40.45
N ALA A 427 20.02 -12.00 -39.47
CA ALA A 427 19.46 -13.24 -38.92
C ALA A 427 18.52 -14.00 -39.90
N ARG A 428 18.18 -13.42 -41.05
CA ARG A 428 17.43 -14.10 -42.12
C ARG A 428 18.33 -14.78 -43.16
N VAL A 429 19.58 -14.35 -43.25
CA VAL A 429 20.53 -14.81 -44.28
C VAL A 429 21.42 -15.94 -43.75
N GLU A 430 21.64 -15.99 -42.44
CA GLU A 430 22.19 -17.14 -41.69
C GLU A 430 21.07 -18.10 -41.26
#